data_AF-A0A453EAB2-F1
#
_entry.id   AF-A0A453EAB2-F1
#
_cell.length_a   1.000
_cell.length_b   1.000
_cell.length_c   1.000
_cell.angle_alpha   90.00
_cell.angle_beta   90.00
_cell.angle_gamma   90.00
#
_symmetry.space_group_name_H-M   'P 1'
#
loop_
_entity.id
_entity.type
_entity.pdbx_description
1 polymer ?
#
loop_
_entity_poly.entity_id
_entity_poly.type
_entity_poly.pdbx_seq_one_letter_code
_entity_poly.pdbx_strand_id
1 'polypeptide(L)'
;SCPRHRLLISGLLVKGIYELWGQGATYDELEKAIRVYPDERKLPYLTPESSFKIIVDSFGKAVSFEEQNAIIKRFTYIPFEGRVNLKKPDHKFFVLETDDYGPQNGLPPVAQKTVFFGRLVGAADRHVVPTYELKSRKYIGPTAMDCEMAFLMANQGLAQPGKLVYDPFVGTGSILVAAAHFGAMTMGADIDIRVVRDGRGPDCNIWSNFEQVILVQRSFLRGCHEYHLNNHY
;
A
#
# COMPACT_ATOMS: atom_id res chain seq x y z
N SER A 1 -16.89 -0.91 -10.68
CA SER A 1 -15.66 -0.65 -9.89
C SER A 1 -14.44 -0.79 -10.79
N CYS A 2 -13.59 0.24 -10.91
CA CYS A 2 -12.45 0.25 -11.82
C CYS A 2 -11.39 -0.81 -11.43
N PRO A 3 -10.91 -1.67 -12.34
CA PRO A 3 -9.92 -2.72 -12.04
C PRO A 3 -8.65 -2.21 -11.34
N ARG A 4 -8.27 -0.96 -11.60
CA ARG A 4 -7.08 -0.30 -11.02
C ARG A 4 -7.14 -0.13 -9.50
N HIS A 5 -8.33 0.08 -8.93
CA HIS A 5 -8.46 0.21 -7.47
C HIS A 5 -8.26 -1.10 -6.73
N ARG A 6 -8.55 -2.25 -7.36
CA ARG A 6 -8.41 -3.57 -6.73
C ARG A 6 -6.94 -4.00 -6.60
N LEU A 7 -6.10 -3.62 -7.56
CA LEU A 7 -4.65 -3.88 -7.53
C LEU A 7 -3.91 -3.13 -6.42
N LEU A 8 -4.41 -1.94 -6.03
CA LEU A 8 -3.78 -1.09 -5.02
C LEU A 8 -3.94 -1.61 -3.58
N ILE A 9 -5.07 -2.25 -3.27
CA ILE A 9 -5.34 -2.85 -1.96
C ILE A 9 -4.41 -4.05 -1.71
N SER A 10 -3.99 -4.72 -2.78
CA SER A 10 -3.03 -5.84 -2.77
C SER A 10 -1.56 -5.39 -2.83
N GLY A 11 -1.27 -4.11 -3.06
CA GLY A 11 0.08 -3.63 -3.31
C GLY A 11 0.85 -3.26 -2.03
N LEU A 12 1.20 -4.23 -1.19
CA LEU A 12 1.92 -3.95 0.08
C LEU A 12 3.23 -3.15 -0.14
N LEU A 13 3.96 -3.51 -1.20
CA LEU A 13 5.25 -2.92 -1.56
C LEU A 13 5.11 -1.62 -2.37
N VAL A 14 3.93 -1.33 -2.91
CA VAL A 14 3.69 -0.12 -3.70
C VAL A 14 3.45 1.05 -2.73
N LYS A 15 4.07 2.21 -2.97
CA LYS A 15 3.80 3.41 -2.17
C LYS A 15 2.58 4.17 -2.68
N GLY A 16 2.45 4.25 -4.01
CA GLY A 16 1.31 4.81 -4.70
C GLY A 16 1.43 4.64 -6.20
N ILE A 17 0.31 4.82 -6.90
CA ILE A 17 0.21 4.91 -8.34
C ILE A 17 -0.09 6.35 -8.70
N TYR A 18 0.72 6.88 -9.60
CA TYR A 18 0.67 8.28 -10.02
C TYR A 18 0.33 8.36 -11.51
N GLU A 19 -0.55 9.29 -11.86
CA GLU A 19 -0.71 9.77 -13.22
C GLU A 19 0.42 10.76 -13.49
N LEU A 20 1.44 10.30 -14.20
CA LEU A 20 2.63 11.08 -14.52
C LEU A 20 2.28 12.17 -15.56
N TRP A 21 2.50 13.43 -15.19
CA TRP A 21 2.33 14.57 -16.08
C TRP A 21 3.64 14.97 -16.75
N GLY A 22 4.76 14.76 -16.09
CA GLY A 22 6.07 15.01 -16.70
C GLY A 22 7.21 14.45 -15.87
N GLN A 23 8.36 14.30 -16.52
CA GLN A 23 9.63 13.95 -15.89
C GLN A 23 10.77 14.72 -16.59
N GLY A 24 11.87 14.94 -15.87
CA GLY A 24 13.08 15.55 -16.43
C GLY A 24 14.27 15.41 -15.49
N ALA A 25 15.49 15.58 -16.00
CA ALA A 25 16.69 15.64 -15.17
C ALA A 25 16.81 16.98 -14.43
N THR A 26 16.14 18.02 -14.96
CA THR A 26 16.05 19.36 -14.38
C THR A 26 14.59 19.83 -14.27
N TYR A 27 14.36 20.88 -13.46
CA TYR A 27 13.05 21.51 -13.34
C TYR A 27 12.58 22.16 -14.65
N ASP A 28 13.50 22.66 -15.48
CA ASP A 28 13.17 23.27 -16.77
C ASP A 28 12.69 22.21 -17.78
N GLU A 29 13.34 21.04 -17.80
CA GLU A 29 12.90 19.91 -18.61
C GLU A 29 11.54 19.38 -18.13
N LEU A 30 11.35 19.29 -16.82
CA LEU A 30 10.08 18.89 -16.22
C LEU A 30 8.96 19.85 -16.60
N GLU A 31 9.19 21.16 -16.55
CA GLU A 31 8.20 22.17 -16.97
C GLU A 31 7.82 21.97 -18.45
N LYS A 32 8.80 21.80 -19.34
CA LYS A 32 8.53 21.53 -20.76
C LYS A 32 7.68 20.26 -20.93
N ALA A 33 8.00 19.19 -20.20
CA ALA A 33 7.24 17.94 -20.24
C ALA A 33 5.79 18.13 -19.77
N ILE A 34 5.56 18.85 -18.66
CA ILE A 34 4.22 19.13 -18.11
C ILE A 34 3.40 19.99 -19.07
N ARG A 35 4.03 20.95 -19.76
CA ARG A 35 3.35 21.81 -20.74
C ARG A 35 2.87 21.01 -21.96
N VAL A 36 3.63 20.02 -22.41
CA VAL A 36 3.26 19.14 -23.54
C VAL A 36 2.20 18.11 -23.15
N TYR A 37 2.09 17.76 -21.86
CA TYR A 37 1.09 16.80 -21.40
C TYR A 37 -0.35 17.30 -21.67
N PRO A 38 -1.27 16.45 -22.18
CA PRO A 38 -2.59 16.88 -22.65
C PRO A 38 -3.42 17.64 -21.61
N ASP A 39 -3.92 18.82 -21.98
CA ASP A 39 -4.75 19.67 -21.11
C ASP A 39 -6.06 18.98 -20.71
N GLU A 40 -6.69 18.23 -21.62
CA GLU A 40 -7.89 17.44 -21.35
C GLU A 40 -7.73 16.47 -20.17
N ARG A 41 -6.50 16.03 -19.89
CA ARG A 41 -6.18 15.15 -18.75
C ARG A 41 -5.78 15.91 -17.48
N LYS A 42 -5.37 17.18 -17.59
CA LYS A 42 -4.99 18.03 -16.45
C LYS A 42 -6.18 18.79 -15.90
N LEU A 43 -6.91 19.50 -16.77
CA LEU A 43 -7.95 20.46 -16.44
C LEU A 43 -9.02 19.93 -15.46
N PRO A 44 -9.47 18.66 -15.53
CA PRO A 44 -10.46 18.14 -14.59
C PRO A 44 -10.02 18.17 -13.11
N TYR A 45 -8.72 18.31 -12.84
CA TYR A 45 -8.13 18.26 -11.50
C TYR A 45 -7.58 19.61 -11.04
N LEU A 46 -7.80 20.66 -11.82
CA LEU A 46 -7.28 22.01 -11.57
C LEU A 46 -8.41 23.02 -11.29
N THR A 47 -9.66 22.57 -11.16
CA THR A 47 -10.84 23.45 -11.14
C THR A 47 -11.02 24.20 -9.80
N PRO A 48 -11.69 25.37 -9.80
CA PRO A 48 -11.94 26.16 -8.59
C PRO A 48 -12.74 25.44 -7.50
N GLU A 49 -13.60 24.50 -7.89
CA GLU A 49 -14.47 23.76 -6.97
C GLU A 49 -13.70 22.67 -6.21
N SER A 50 -12.52 22.30 -6.71
CA SER A 50 -11.67 21.27 -6.12
C SER A 50 -10.68 21.86 -5.10
N SER A 51 -10.16 21.00 -4.25
CA SER A 51 -9.04 21.31 -3.36
C SER A 51 -7.83 20.43 -3.62
N PHE A 52 -6.64 21.00 -3.45
CA PHE A 52 -5.41 20.28 -3.74
C PHE A 52 -4.32 20.46 -2.67
N LYS A 53 -3.35 19.56 -2.74
CA LYS A 53 -2.07 19.65 -2.02
C LYS A 53 -0.95 19.17 -2.93
N ILE A 54 0.16 19.89 -2.96
CA ILE A 54 1.42 19.44 -3.56
C ILE A 54 2.30 18.87 -2.44
N ILE A 55 2.85 17.69 -2.67
CA ILE A 55 3.72 16.96 -1.74
C ILE A 55 5.07 16.80 -2.42
N VAL A 56 6.14 17.18 -1.74
CA VAL A 56 7.50 16.96 -2.19
C VAL A 56 8.05 15.75 -1.45
N ASP A 57 8.53 14.77 -2.20
CA ASP A 57 9.10 13.52 -1.67
C ASP A 57 10.42 13.24 -2.38
N SER A 58 11.47 12.97 -1.62
CA SER A 58 12.83 12.79 -2.12
C SER A 58 13.38 11.45 -1.67
N PHE A 59 14.01 10.71 -2.57
CA PHE A 59 14.47 9.35 -2.31
C PHE A 59 15.82 9.30 -1.59
N GLY A 60 15.90 9.51 -0.28
CA GLY A 60 17.18 9.39 0.44
C GLY A 60 17.80 10.73 0.88
N LYS A 61 17.03 11.82 0.76
CA LYS A 61 17.27 13.07 1.48
C LYS A 61 15.97 13.51 2.17
N ALA A 62 16.11 13.96 3.41
CA ALA A 62 15.05 14.72 4.06
C ALA A 62 15.06 16.15 3.51
N VAL A 63 13.92 16.61 2.99
CA VAL A 63 13.76 17.95 2.42
C VAL A 63 13.18 18.87 3.48
N SER A 64 13.86 19.97 3.79
CA SER A 64 13.40 20.93 4.80
C SER A 64 12.11 21.63 4.37
N PHE A 65 11.34 22.18 5.31
CA PHE A 65 10.11 22.90 4.98
C PHE A 65 10.35 24.11 4.05
N GLU A 66 11.48 24.80 4.22
CA GLU A 66 11.89 25.92 3.37
C GLU A 66 12.20 25.45 1.94
N GLU A 67 12.94 24.35 1.81
CA GLU A 67 13.24 23.72 0.52
C GLU A 67 11.95 23.25 -0.17
N GLN A 68 11.03 22.60 0.55
CA GLN A 68 9.74 22.16 0.01
C GLN A 68 8.94 23.34 -0.56
N ASN A 69 8.88 24.47 0.16
CA ASN A 69 8.20 25.67 -0.32
C ASN A 69 8.87 26.27 -1.55
N ALA A 70 10.20 26.28 -1.61
CA ALA A 70 10.95 26.75 -2.77
C ALA A 70 10.67 25.89 -4.01
N ILE A 71 10.58 24.56 -3.83
CA ILE A 71 10.22 23.61 -4.88
C ILE A 71 8.79 23.84 -5.36
N ILE A 72 7.82 23.92 -4.43
CA ILE A 72 6.40 24.13 -4.77
C ILE A 72 6.20 25.42 -5.58
N LYS A 73 6.92 26.50 -5.24
CA LYS A 73 6.87 27.78 -5.97
C LYS A 73 7.33 27.68 -7.42
N ARG A 74 8.07 26.64 -7.82
CA ARG A 74 8.44 26.41 -9.22
C ARG A 74 7.27 25.98 -10.08
N PHE A 75 6.21 25.42 -9.50
CA PHE A 75 5.06 24.89 -10.23
C PHE A 75 3.93 25.90 -10.43
N THR A 76 4.19 27.19 -10.22
CA THR A 76 3.20 28.29 -10.39
C THR A 76 2.73 28.46 -11.82
N TYR A 77 3.43 27.90 -12.81
CA TYR A 77 3.00 27.87 -14.20
C TYR A 77 1.84 26.89 -14.48
N ILE A 78 1.55 25.97 -13.55
CA ILE A 78 0.38 25.11 -13.65
C ILE A 78 -0.83 25.89 -13.13
N PRO A 79 -1.92 26.03 -13.90
CA PRO A 79 -3.07 26.86 -13.55
C PRO A 79 -3.94 26.15 -12.51
N PHE A 80 -3.44 26.00 -11.29
CA PHE A 80 -4.23 25.51 -10.16
C PHE A 80 -5.23 26.58 -9.73
N GLU A 81 -6.51 26.41 -10.06
CA GLU A 81 -7.58 27.33 -9.64
C GLU A 81 -8.25 26.91 -8.34
N GLY A 82 -8.11 25.64 -7.95
CA GLY A 82 -8.65 25.09 -6.72
C GLY A 82 -8.03 25.67 -5.44
N ARG A 83 -8.68 25.41 -4.29
CA ARG A 83 -8.17 25.87 -2.98
C ARG A 83 -7.10 24.93 -2.41
N VAL A 84 -6.10 25.47 -1.73
CA VAL A 84 -5.10 24.64 -1.02
C VAL A 84 -5.72 24.05 0.25
N ASN A 85 -5.69 22.72 0.38
CA ASN A 85 -6.12 22.02 1.60
C ASN A 85 -5.06 21.00 2.05
N LEU A 86 -4.32 21.34 3.12
CA LEU A 86 -3.19 20.52 3.57
C LEU A 86 -3.60 19.25 4.35
N LYS A 87 -4.84 19.19 4.83
CA LYS A 87 -5.37 18.11 5.68
C LYS A 87 -6.14 17.06 4.88
N LYS A 88 -7.14 17.50 4.11
CA LYS A 88 -8.04 16.60 3.35
C LYS A 88 -8.32 17.16 1.94
N PRO A 89 -7.31 17.17 1.05
CA PRO A 89 -7.50 17.63 -0.32
C PRO A 89 -8.27 16.61 -1.16
N ASP A 90 -8.96 17.09 -2.19
CA ASP A 90 -9.59 16.25 -3.21
C ASP A 90 -8.53 15.63 -4.14
N HIS A 91 -7.46 16.38 -4.42
CA HIS A 91 -6.37 15.96 -5.28
C HIS A 91 -5.00 16.12 -4.60
N LYS A 92 -4.20 15.04 -4.63
CA LYS A 92 -2.81 15.07 -4.18
C LYS A 92 -1.89 15.02 -5.38
N PHE A 93 -1.00 16.00 -5.48
CA PHE A 93 0.05 16.05 -6.48
C PHE A 93 1.39 15.79 -5.80
N PHE A 94 2.29 15.12 -6.50
CA PHE A 94 3.59 14.74 -6.00
C PHE A 94 4.68 15.27 -6.91
N VAL A 95 5.67 15.90 -6.29
CA VAL A 95 6.99 16.12 -6.85
C VAL A 95 7.88 15.02 -6.26
N LEU A 96 8.33 14.09 -7.10
CA LEU A 96 9.23 13.01 -6.69
C LEU A 96 10.62 13.32 -7.21
N GLU A 97 11.60 13.39 -6.32
CA GLU A 97 13.00 13.60 -6.68
C GLU A 97 13.84 12.36 -6.37
N THR A 98 14.58 11.89 -7.37
CA THR A 98 15.71 10.98 -7.15
C THR A 98 16.97 11.82 -7.25
N ASP A 99 17.65 12.08 -6.13
CA ASP A 99 18.91 12.81 -6.16
C ASP A 99 20.09 11.87 -6.43
N ASP A 100 21.23 12.44 -6.83
CA ASP A 100 22.51 11.74 -6.81
C ASP A 100 23.05 11.76 -5.38
N TYR A 101 22.53 10.86 -4.55
CA TYR A 101 23.10 10.62 -3.23
C TYR A 101 24.42 9.91 -3.47
N GLY A 102 25.52 10.64 -3.32
CA GLY A 102 26.87 10.09 -3.45
C GLY A 102 27.03 8.78 -2.65
N PRO A 103 28.10 8.02 -2.88
CA PRO A 103 28.23 6.61 -2.48
C PRO A 103 28.18 6.31 -0.96
N GLN A 104 28.03 7.32 -0.11
CA GLN A 104 28.12 7.22 1.35
C GLN A 104 26.80 6.86 2.06
N ASN A 105 25.67 6.82 1.36
CA ASN A 105 24.37 6.56 2.00
C ASN A 105 23.94 5.07 2.01
N GLY A 106 24.80 4.14 1.57
CA GLY A 106 24.50 2.70 1.54
C GLY A 106 23.37 2.31 0.57
N LEU A 107 22.87 3.26 -0.23
CA LEU A 107 21.92 3.03 -1.31
C LEU A 107 22.66 2.79 -2.63
N PRO A 108 22.07 2.02 -3.58
CA PRO A 108 22.63 1.91 -4.92
C PRO A 108 22.78 3.31 -5.53
N PRO A 109 23.88 3.60 -6.22
CA PRO A 109 24.06 4.91 -6.87
C PRO A 109 22.91 5.15 -7.85
N VAL A 110 22.21 6.27 -7.69
CA VAL A 110 21.21 6.71 -8.65
C VAL A 110 21.97 7.16 -9.88
N ALA A 111 21.80 6.44 -11.00
CA ALA A 111 22.59 6.69 -12.20
C ALA A 111 22.46 8.13 -12.72
N GLN A 112 21.28 8.76 -12.56
CA GLN A 112 21.00 10.14 -12.95
C GLN A 112 19.90 10.75 -12.08
N LYS A 113 20.10 12.00 -11.63
CA LYS A 113 19.06 12.78 -10.97
C LYS A 113 17.84 12.92 -11.87
N THR A 114 16.65 12.66 -11.33
CA THR A 114 15.39 12.78 -12.07
C THR A 114 14.32 13.37 -11.16
N VAL A 115 13.51 14.26 -11.72
CA VAL A 115 12.35 14.87 -11.07
C VAL A 115 11.10 14.48 -11.83
N PHE A 116 10.09 14.02 -11.10
CA PHE A 116 8.79 13.62 -11.63
C PHE A 116 7.70 14.51 -11.04
N PHE A 117 6.69 14.83 -11.84
CA PHE A 117 5.47 15.47 -11.36
C PHE A 117 4.24 14.68 -11.81
N GLY A 118 3.32 14.46 -10.89
CA GLY A 118 2.09 13.75 -11.22
C GLY A 118 1.04 13.79 -10.12
N ARG A 119 -0.15 13.31 -10.47
CA ARG A 119 -1.30 13.23 -9.57
C ARG A 119 -1.42 11.83 -8.97
N LEU A 120 -1.64 11.72 -7.67
CA LEU A 120 -1.91 10.44 -7.03
C LEU A 120 -3.27 9.90 -7.50
N VAL A 121 -3.26 8.71 -8.12
CA VAL A 121 -4.48 8.00 -8.56
C VAL A 121 -4.90 6.99 -7.50
N GLY A 122 -3.95 6.43 -6.76
CA GLY A 122 -4.25 5.68 -5.56
C GLY A 122 -3.01 5.35 -4.75
N ALA A 123 -3.18 5.31 -3.43
CA ALA A 123 -2.14 4.89 -2.50
C ALA A 123 -2.36 3.44 -2.11
N ALA A 124 -1.29 2.73 -1.79
CA ALA A 124 -1.43 1.45 -1.10
C ALA A 124 -1.91 1.69 0.34
N ASP A 125 -2.77 0.81 0.82
CA ASP A 125 -3.23 0.86 2.20
C ASP A 125 -2.30 0.06 3.11
N ARG A 126 -1.25 0.71 3.61
CA ARG A 126 -0.31 0.08 4.55
C ARG A 126 -0.86 -0.02 5.98
N HIS A 127 -2.02 0.55 6.30
CA HIS A 127 -2.62 0.46 7.65
C HIS A 127 -3.07 -0.97 7.99
N VAL A 128 -3.18 -1.82 6.98
CA VAL A 128 -3.46 -3.25 7.13
C VAL A 128 -2.30 -3.93 7.86
N VAL A 129 -1.04 -3.62 7.56
CA VAL A 129 0.15 -4.34 8.09
C VAL A 129 0.22 -4.32 9.63
N PRO A 130 0.11 -3.16 10.32
CA PRO A 130 0.13 -3.12 11.79
C PRO A 130 -0.95 -3.99 12.45
N THR A 131 -2.07 -4.21 11.76
CA THR A 131 -3.19 -5.00 12.29
C THR A 131 -2.86 -6.49 12.37
N TYR A 132 -1.96 -6.97 11.51
CA TYR A 132 -1.58 -8.39 11.39
C TYR A 132 -0.14 -8.69 11.84
N GLU A 133 0.53 -7.69 12.44
CA GLU A 133 1.85 -7.82 13.03
C GLU A 133 1.93 -9.01 13.99
N LEU A 134 3.04 -9.74 13.96
CA LEU A 134 3.21 -10.93 14.79
C LEU A 134 3.01 -10.64 16.28
N LYS A 135 3.41 -9.46 16.76
CA LYS A 135 3.29 -9.05 18.16
C LYS A 135 1.84 -8.96 18.66
N SER A 136 0.87 -8.78 17.78
CA SER A 136 -0.56 -8.70 18.14
C SER A 136 -1.26 -10.07 18.11
N ARG A 137 -0.58 -11.12 17.64
CA ARG A 137 -1.17 -12.46 17.52
C ARG A 137 -1.21 -13.18 18.85
N LYS A 138 -2.33 -13.85 19.11
CA LYS A 138 -2.48 -14.72 20.27
C LYS A 138 -1.55 -15.91 20.21
N TYR A 139 -1.35 -16.52 19.03
CA TYR A 139 -0.51 -17.69 18.85
C TYR A 139 0.66 -17.45 17.90
N ILE A 140 1.88 -17.54 18.43
CA ILE A 140 3.14 -17.32 17.72
C ILE A 140 4.08 -18.51 17.95
N GLY A 141 4.59 -19.04 16.84
CA GLY A 141 5.64 -20.05 16.81
C GLY A 141 7.00 -19.44 16.46
N PRO A 142 8.11 -20.13 16.75
CA PRO A 142 9.46 -19.64 16.45
C PRO A 142 9.72 -19.47 14.94
N THR A 143 8.95 -20.14 14.09
CA THR A 143 9.05 -20.12 12.63
C THR A 143 7.91 -19.33 11.97
N ALA A 144 7.19 -18.50 12.74
CA ALA A 144 6.08 -17.72 12.20
C ALA A 144 6.57 -16.72 11.15
N MET A 145 6.04 -16.81 9.92
CA MET A 145 6.35 -15.89 8.84
C MET A 145 5.92 -14.46 9.20
N ASP A 146 6.78 -13.49 8.87
CA ASP A 146 6.48 -12.07 8.98
C ASP A 146 5.20 -11.69 8.20
N CYS A 147 4.47 -10.71 8.72
CA CYS A 147 3.20 -10.30 8.14
C CYS A 147 3.36 -9.78 6.72
N GLU A 148 4.35 -8.93 6.45
CA GLU A 148 4.52 -8.34 5.12
C GLU A 148 4.81 -9.40 4.07
N MET A 149 5.67 -10.36 4.43
CA MET A 149 6.01 -11.50 3.57
C MET A 149 4.80 -12.40 3.31
N ALA A 150 4.00 -12.69 4.33
CA ALA A 150 2.78 -13.50 4.18
C ALA A 150 1.77 -12.85 3.23
N PHE A 151 1.55 -11.54 3.36
CA PHE A 151 0.68 -10.78 2.46
C PHE A 151 1.26 -10.72 1.04
N LEU A 152 2.57 -10.55 0.88
CA LEU A 152 3.22 -10.59 -0.43
C LEU A 152 3.00 -11.95 -1.12
N MET A 153 3.19 -13.05 -0.41
CA MET A 153 2.96 -14.40 -0.93
C MET A 153 1.50 -14.64 -1.30
N ALA A 154 0.55 -14.23 -0.46
CA ALA A 154 -0.87 -14.36 -0.76
C ALA A 154 -1.27 -13.54 -2.02
N ASN A 155 -0.69 -12.35 -2.19
CA ASN A 155 -0.87 -11.56 -3.40
C ASN A 155 -0.25 -12.22 -4.65
N GLN A 156 0.95 -12.77 -4.55
CA GLN A 156 1.60 -13.51 -5.64
C GLN A 156 0.80 -14.77 -6.02
N GLY A 157 0.21 -15.44 -5.04
CA GLY A 157 -0.74 -16.54 -5.22
C GLY A 157 -2.11 -16.09 -5.74
N LEU A 158 -2.32 -14.79 -5.95
CA LEU A 158 -3.56 -14.17 -6.39
C LEU A 158 -4.76 -14.60 -5.53
N ALA A 159 -4.57 -14.68 -4.21
CA ALA A 159 -5.62 -15.00 -3.26
C ALA A 159 -6.79 -14.02 -3.41
N GLN A 160 -8.00 -14.54 -3.61
CA GLN A 160 -9.22 -13.77 -3.79
C GLN A 160 -10.45 -14.65 -3.56
N PRO A 161 -11.66 -14.08 -3.43
CA PRO A 161 -12.89 -14.86 -3.30
C PRO A 161 -13.07 -15.85 -4.45
N GLY A 162 -13.55 -17.05 -4.11
CA GLY A 162 -13.72 -18.16 -5.05
C GLY A 162 -12.45 -18.99 -5.33
N LYS A 163 -11.33 -18.70 -4.64
CA LYS A 163 -10.12 -19.53 -4.69
C LYS A 163 -9.85 -20.26 -3.39
N LEU A 164 -9.22 -21.43 -3.50
CA LEU A 164 -8.64 -22.16 -2.38
C LEU A 164 -7.13 -21.93 -2.35
N VAL A 165 -6.61 -21.53 -1.18
CA VAL A 165 -5.18 -21.48 -0.88
C VAL A 165 -4.87 -22.63 0.09
N TYR A 166 -3.96 -23.51 -0.33
CA TYR A 166 -3.50 -24.64 0.47
C TYR A 166 -2.05 -24.44 0.90
N ASP A 167 -1.79 -24.54 2.20
CA ASP A 167 -0.46 -24.47 2.78
C ASP A 167 -0.10 -25.82 3.46
N PRO A 168 0.74 -26.66 2.84
CA PRO A 168 1.09 -27.97 3.38
C PRO A 168 2.06 -27.92 4.58
N PHE A 169 2.53 -26.72 4.96
CA PHE A 169 3.40 -26.49 6.12
C PHE A 169 2.93 -25.24 6.89
N VAL A 170 1.68 -25.28 7.32
CA VAL A 170 0.93 -24.10 7.79
C VAL A 170 1.54 -23.43 9.02
N GLY A 171 2.25 -24.19 9.87
CA GLY A 171 2.79 -23.67 11.13
C GLY A 171 1.69 -22.95 11.93
N THR A 172 1.94 -21.71 12.35
CA THR A 172 0.95 -20.89 13.07
C THR A 172 -0.04 -20.13 12.17
N GLY A 173 -0.08 -20.43 10.86
CA GLY A 173 -1.09 -19.95 9.93
C GLY A 173 -0.84 -18.59 9.29
N SER A 174 0.38 -18.05 9.29
CA SER A 174 0.65 -16.69 8.76
C SER A 174 0.19 -16.47 7.32
N ILE A 175 0.51 -17.40 6.41
CA ILE A 175 0.17 -17.28 4.98
C ILE A 175 -1.34 -17.42 4.78
N LEU A 176 -1.97 -18.37 5.45
CA LEU A 176 -3.41 -18.58 5.35
C LEU A 176 -4.19 -17.40 5.95
N VAL A 177 -3.75 -16.82 7.06
CA VAL A 177 -4.33 -15.60 7.61
C VAL A 177 -4.31 -14.46 6.57
N ALA A 178 -3.20 -14.29 5.85
CA ALA A 178 -3.10 -13.29 4.78
C ALA A 178 -3.98 -13.63 3.55
N ALA A 179 -4.08 -14.92 3.18
CA ALA A 179 -4.96 -15.35 2.10
C ALA A 179 -6.46 -15.15 2.43
N ALA A 180 -6.84 -15.47 3.67
CA ALA A 180 -8.18 -15.22 4.19
C ALA A 180 -8.51 -13.73 4.25
N HIS A 181 -7.52 -12.86 4.53
CA HIS A 181 -7.70 -11.42 4.45
C HIS A 181 -8.18 -10.98 3.06
N PHE A 182 -7.62 -11.55 1.99
CA PHE A 182 -8.07 -11.31 0.61
C PHE A 182 -9.37 -12.04 0.24
N GLY A 183 -9.97 -12.77 1.17
CA GLY A 183 -11.24 -13.47 0.99
C GLY A 183 -11.12 -14.84 0.32
N ALA A 184 -9.92 -15.39 0.20
CA ALA A 184 -9.75 -16.76 -0.27
C ALA A 184 -10.19 -17.78 0.80
N MET A 185 -10.65 -18.95 0.35
CA MET A 185 -10.77 -20.11 1.23
C MET A 185 -9.37 -20.64 1.55
N THR A 186 -9.16 -21.09 2.77
CA THR A 186 -7.83 -21.51 3.24
C THR A 186 -7.86 -22.91 3.83
N MET A 187 -6.87 -23.72 3.50
CA MET A 187 -6.66 -25.04 4.07
C MET A 187 -5.19 -25.22 4.41
N GLY A 188 -4.90 -25.80 5.58
CA GLY A 188 -3.53 -25.98 6.07
C GLY A 188 -3.29 -27.39 6.55
N ALA A 189 -2.05 -27.86 6.40
CA ALA A 189 -1.56 -29.07 7.04
C ALA A 189 -0.20 -28.80 7.69
N ASP A 190 0.11 -29.53 8.74
CA ASP A 190 1.45 -29.56 9.34
C ASP A 190 1.71 -30.99 9.85
N ILE A 191 2.97 -31.39 9.88
CA ILE A 191 3.37 -32.69 10.43
C ILE A 191 3.27 -32.69 11.96
N ASP A 192 3.44 -31.53 12.60
CA ASP A 192 3.28 -31.40 14.04
C ASP A 192 1.82 -31.12 14.41
N ILE A 193 1.09 -32.17 14.74
CA ILE A 193 -0.32 -32.07 15.16
C ILE A 193 -0.53 -31.13 16.34
N ARG A 194 0.48 -30.91 17.19
CA ARG A 194 0.37 -30.01 18.35
C ARG A 194 0.27 -28.56 17.90
N VAL A 195 0.92 -28.19 16.79
CA VAL A 195 0.85 -26.84 16.23
C VAL A 195 -0.55 -26.55 15.67
N VAL A 196 -1.13 -27.54 14.99
CA VAL A 196 -2.44 -27.39 14.34
C VAL A 196 -3.60 -27.50 15.33
N ARG A 197 -3.55 -28.49 16.24
CA ARG A 197 -4.68 -28.82 17.12
C ARG A 197 -4.59 -28.17 18.49
N ASP A 198 -3.42 -28.19 19.11
CA ASP A 198 -3.28 -27.93 20.55
C ASP A 198 -2.76 -26.51 20.84
N GLY A 199 -1.97 -25.94 19.93
CA GLY A 199 -1.35 -24.63 20.10
C GLY A 199 -0.56 -24.52 21.42
N ARG A 200 -0.79 -23.46 22.18
CA ARG A 200 -0.39 -23.32 23.60
C ARG A 200 -1.61 -23.33 24.52
N GLY A 201 -2.73 -23.91 24.10
CA GLY A 201 -3.98 -23.96 24.85
C GLY A 201 -5.22 -23.59 24.03
N PRO A 202 -6.41 -23.65 24.66
CA PRO A 202 -7.69 -23.50 23.97
C PRO A 202 -7.90 -22.12 23.33
N ASP A 203 -7.31 -21.07 23.90
CA ASP A 203 -7.43 -19.68 23.38
C ASP A 203 -6.18 -19.21 22.60
N CYS A 204 -5.16 -20.05 22.50
CA CYS A 204 -3.85 -19.73 21.93
C CYS A 204 -3.45 -20.79 20.90
N ASN A 205 -4.11 -20.78 19.75
CA ASN A 205 -3.91 -21.74 18.67
C ASN A 205 -4.15 -21.07 17.31
N ILE A 206 -4.07 -21.86 16.23
CA ILE A 206 -4.29 -21.35 14.88
C ILE A 206 -5.68 -20.71 14.74
N TRP A 207 -6.73 -21.28 15.33
CA TRP A 207 -8.08 -20.74 15.24
C TRP A 207 -8.22 -19.38 15.89
N SER A 208 -7.58 -19.14 17.03
CA SER A 208 -7.63 -17.82 17.65
C SER A 208 -6.95 -16.74 16.80
N ASN A 209 -5.95 -17.09 15.96
CA ASN A 209 -5.42 -16.17 14.95
C ASN A 209 -6.45 -15.87 13.84
N PHE A 210 -7.20 -16.86 13.35
CA PHE A 210 -8.26 -16.63 12.35
C PHE A 210 -9.44 -15.83 12.91
N GLU A 211 -9.84 -16.06 14.16
CA GLU A 211 -10.89 -15.27 14.81
C GLU A 211 -10.51 -13.79 14.90
N GLN A 212 -9.27 -13.47 15.26
CA GLN A 212 -8.75 -12.10 15.26
C GLN A 212 -8.91 -11.44 13.88
N VAL A 213 -8.63 -12.18 12.80
CA VAL A 213 -8.75 -11.72 11.41
C VAL A 213 -10.22 -11.51 11.02
N ILE A 214 -11.11 -12.44 11.37
CA ILE A 214 -12.55 -12.35 11.09
C ILE A 214 -13.16 -11.14 11.83
N LEU A 215 -12.75 -10.89 13.07
CA LEU A 215 -13.15 -9.70 13.84
C LEU A 215 -12.69 -8.41 13.18
N VAL A 216 -11.44 -8.36 12.69
CA VAL A 216 -10.90 -7.23 11.92
C VAL A 216 -11.68 -7.05 10.60
N GLN A 217 -11.97 -8.12 9.87
CA GLN A 217 -12.77 -8.09 8.65
C GLN A 217 -14.20 -7.61 8.91
N ARG A 218 -14.87 -8.06 9.99
CA ARG A 218 -16.21 -7.57 10.38
C ARG A 218 -16.20 -6.07 10.69
N SER A 219 -15.10 -5.56 11.25
CA SER A 219 -14.92 -4.13 11.53
C SER A 219 -14.78 -3.32 10.24
N PHE A 220 -14.10 -3.87 9.24
CA PHE A 220 -13.86 -3.27 7.92
C PHE A 220 -15.07 -3.43 6.97
N LEU A 221 -15.82 -4.52 7.09
CA LEU A 221 -16.99 -4.89 6.29
C LEU A 221 -18.33 -4.40 6.87
N ARG A 222 -18.34 -3.54 7.90
CA ARG A 222 -19.58 -2.83 8.33
C ARG A 222 -20.20 -1.93 7.25
N GLY A 223 -19.65 -1.89 6.03
CA GLY A 223 -20.27 -1.34 4.82
C GLY A 223 -20.75 -2.36 3.77
N CYS A 224 -20.42 -3.65 3.86
CA CYS A 224 -20.77 -4.65 2.84
C CYS A 224 -21.00 -6.05 3.46
N HIS A 225 -22.16 -6.64 3.14
CA HIS A 225 -22.78 -7.88 3.64
C HIS A 225 -21.87 -9.06 4.10
N GLU A 226 -22.38 -9.73 5.15
CA GLU A 226 -21.83 -10.86 5.91
C GLU A 226 -21.52 -12.12 5.06
N TYR A 227 -20.40 -12.79 5.37
CA TYR A 227 -20.12 -14.16 4.96
C TYR A 227 -20.14 -15.10 6.18
N HIS A 228 -20.92 -16.19 6.08
CA HIS A 228 -20.95 -17.29 7.04
C HIS A 228 -19.89 -18.34 6.67
N LEU A 229 -19.08 -18.74 7.66
CA LEU A 229 -18.28 -19.97 7.61
C LEU A 229 -19.00 -21.00 8.48
N ASN A 230 -19.56 -22.04 7.85
CA ASN A 230 -20.16 -23.17 8.55
C ASN A 230 -19.07 -24.10 9.09
N ASN A 231 -19.14 -24.39 10.39
CA ASN A 231 -18.38 -25.43 11.04
C ASN A 231 -18.89 -26.81 10.63
N HIS A 232 -18.10 -27.54 9.86
CA HIS A 232 -18.13 -29.01 9.84
C HIS A 232 -16.69 -29.50 9.72
N TYR A 233 -16.08 -29.83 10.86
CA TYR A 233 -15.60 -31.17 11.26
C TYR A 233 -14.83 -31.06 12.57
#